data_AF-A0A7V3VWF7-F1
#
_entry.id   AF-A0A7V3VWF7-F1
#
_cell.length_a   1.000
_cell.length_b   1.000
_cell.length_c   1.000
_cell.angle_alpha   90.00
_cell.angle_beta   90.00
_cell.angle_gamma   90.00
#
_symmetry.space_group_name_H-M   'P 1'
#
loop_
_entity.id
_entity.type
_entity.pdbx_description
1 polymer ?
#
loop_
_entity_poly.entity_id
_entity_poly.type
_entity_poly.pdbx_seq_one_letter_code
_entity_poly.pdbx_strand_id
1 'polypeptide(L)'
;MRPRTLLLVVVCAGCGASFLSAADTVDFQRDVRPLLADNCFTCHGPDAGSRKAKLRLDVREHALKGGRSKEPAIVPGKPEASELVRRIESADENEVMPPPKSGKKLTPQQVDLLRRWIAAGASYQQHWAFVP
;
A
#
# COMPACT_ATOMS: atom_id res chain seq x y z
N MET A 1 -25.88 61.57 -37.11
CA MET A 1 -26.21 60.15 -37.37
C MET A 1 -25.21 59.30 -36.59
N ARG A 2 -25.67 58.52 -35.60
CA ARG A 2 -24.83 57.56 -34.86
C ARG A 2 -24.78 56.24 -35.66
N PRO A 3 -23.65 55.52 -35.68
CA PRO A 3 -23.62 54.27 -34.90
C PRO A 3 -22.22 54.01 -34.29
N ARG A 4 -22.12 53.68 -33.00
CA ARG A 4 -22.24 52.36 -32.36
C ARG A 4 -20.86 51.93 -31.84
N THR A 5 -20.72 52.12 -30.53
CA THR A 5 -19.71 51.59 -29.63
C THR A 5 -19.50 50.09 -29.84
N LEU A 6 -18.25 49.64 -29.95
CA LEU A 6 -17.86 48.28 -29.60
C LEU A 6 -16.94 48.35 -28.38
N LEU A 7 -17.48 47.95 -27.24
CA LEU A 7 -16.74 47.75 -26.01
C LEU A 7 -16.05 46.38 -26.11
N LEU A 8 -14.72 46.38 -26.24
CA LEU A 8 -13.94 45.14 -26.26
C LEU A 8 -13.77 44.65 -24.82
N VAL A 9 -14.54 43.62 -24.44
CA VAL A 9 -14.35 42.92 -23.17
C VAL A 9 -13.21 41.93 -23.34
N VAL A 10 -12.03 42.28 -22.84
CA VAL A 10 -10.89 41.36 -22.72
C VAL A 10 -11.13 40.51 -21.47
N VAL A 11 -11.66 39.31 -21.66
CA VAL A 11 -11.69 38.28 -20.62
C VAL A 11 -10.28 37.68 -20.53
N CYS A 12 -9.51 38.09 -19.54
CA CYS A 12 -8.29 37.37 -19.15
C CYS A 12 -8.70 36.00 -18.63
N ALA A 13 -8.61 34.98 -19.49
CA ALA A 13 -8.71 33.59 -19.09
C ALA A 13 -7.58 33.28 -18.10
N GLY A 14 -7.93 33.18 -16.82
CA GLY A 14 -7.02 32.79 -15.77
C GLY A 14 -6.46 31.41 -16.07
N CYS A 15 -5.15 31.34 -16.33
CA CYS A 15 -4.42 30.09 -16.43
C CYS A 15 -4.28 29.53 -15.00
N GLY A 16 -5.29 28.76 -14.57
CA GLY A 16 -5.19 27.95 -13.37
C GLY A 16 -4.13 26.87 -13.60
N ALA A 17 -2.91 27.10 -13.11
CA ALA A 17 -1.92 26.05 -13.00
C ALA A 17 -2.41 25.05 -11.94
N SER A 18 -3.07 23.99 -12.41
CA SER A 18 -3.35 22.82 -11.59
C SER A 18 -2.00 22.19 -11.23
N PHE A 19 -1.50 22.49 -10.04
CA PHE A 19 -0.46 21.69 -9.42
C PHE A 19 -1.07 20.31 -9.17
N LEU A 20 -0.89 19.37 -10.10
CA LEU A 20 -1.00 17.97 -9.77
C LEU A 20 0.08 17.72 -8.71
N SER A 21 -0.34 17.66 -7.45
CA SER A 21 0.47 17.07 -6.40
C SER A 21 0.86 15.69 -6.92
N ALA A 22 2.16 15.48 -7.18
CA ALA A 22 2.69 14.15 -7.38
C ALA A 22 2.42 13.43 -6.06
N ALA A 23 1.30 12.73 -5.98
CA ALA A 23 1.05 11.81 -4.90
C ALA A 23 2.22 10.82 -4.96
N ASP A 24 3.17 10.95 -4.03
CA ASP A 24 4.38 10.14 -4.01
C ASP A 24 3.98 8.69 -4.19
N THR A 25 4.32 8.15 -5.37
CA THR A 25 3.98 6.78 -5.73
C THR A 25 4.65 5.86 -4.74
N VAL A 26 3.87 5.01 -4.07
CA VAL A 26 4.40 4.07 -3.09
C VAL A 26 5.32 3.09 -3.80
N ASP A 27 6.59 3.10 -3.42
CA ASP A 27 7.60 2.21 -3.99
C ASP A 27 7.72 0.97 -3.10
N PHE A 28 7.58 -0.21 -3.70
CA PHE A 28 7.63 -1.45 -2.95
C PHE A 28 9.01 -1.72 -2.36
N GLN A 29 10.09 -1.44 -3.09
CA GLN A 29 11.44 -1.76 -2.62
C GLN A 29 11.91 -0.80 -1.53
N ARG A 30 11.62 0.50 -1.68
CA ARG A 30 12.02 1.55 -0.74
C ARG A 30 11.10 1.62 0.47
N ASP A 31 9.79 1.57 0.27
CA ASP A 31 8.82 1.92 1.31
C ASP A 31 8.21 0.68 1.97
N VAL A 32 7.75 -0.28 1.17
CA VAL A 32 6.92 -1.40 1.67
C VAL A 32 7.74 -2.60 2.14
N ARG A 33 8.73 -3.01 1.35
CA ARG A 33 9.54 -4.20 1.62
C ARG A 33 10.29 -4.11 2.95
N PRO A 34 10.93 -2.97 3.32
CA PRO A 34 11.58 -2.86 4.62
C PRO A 34 10.58 -2.97 5.77
N LEU A 35 9.38 -2.40 5.61
CA LEU A 35 8.31 -2.49 6.60
C LEU A 35 7.85 -3.94 6.81
N LEU A 36 7.59 -4.67 5.72
CA LEU A 36 7.22 -6.09 5.78
C LEU A 36 8.36 -6.96 6.31
N ALA A 37 9.61 -6.63 5.98
CA ALA A 37 10.77 -7.37 6.47
C ALA A 37 10.91 -7.24 8.00
N ASP A 38 10.78 -6.03 8.54
CA ASP A 38 10.94 -5.77 9.97
C ASP A 38 9.77 -6.28 10.82
N ASN A 39 8.55 -6.27 10.27
CA ASN A 39 7.33 -6.54 11.05
C ASN A 39 6.67 -7.88 10.73
N CYS A 40 6.92 -8.48 9.57
CA CYS A 40 6.11 -9.60 9.08
C CYS A 40 6.94 -10.84 8.71
N PHE A 41 8.09 -10.69 8.08
CA PHE A 41 8.80 -11.81 7.45
C PHE A 41 9.41 -12.81 8.43
N THR A 42 9.66 -12.45 9.69
CA THR A 42 10.08 -13.41 10.73
C THR A 42 9.09 -14.55 10.88
N CYS A 43 7.78 -14.30 10.75
CA CYS A 43 6.75 -15.32 10.88
C CYS A 43 6.09 -15.69 9.54
N HIS A 44 6.14 -14.83 8.54
CA HIS A 44 5.42 -14.98 7.27
C HIS A 44 6.34 -14.76 6.05
N GLY A 45 7.63 -15.06 6.19
CA GLY A 45 8.64 -14.85 5.16
C GLY A 45 9.34 -16.15 4.71
N PRO A 46 10.59 -16.03 4.21
CA PRO A 46 11.27 -17.10 3.48
C PRO A 46 11.77 -18.25 4.35
N ASP A 47 11.97 -18.07 5.65
CA ASP A 47 12.31 -19.17 6.55
C ASP A 47 11.10 -20.09 6.75
N ALA A 48 11.28 -21.40 6.56
CA ALA A 48 10.24 -22.39 6.74
C ALA A 48 10.09 -22.84 8.21
N GLY A 49 11.15 -22.76 9.02
CA GLY A 49 11.16 -23.22 10.41
C GLY A 49 10.33 -22.33 11.34
N SER A 50 10.39 -21.02 11.12
CA SER A 50 9.58 -20.03 11.86
C SER A 50 8.18 -19.78 11.26
N ARG A 51 7.93 -20.24 10.02
CA ARG A 51 6.74 -19.86 9.24
C ARG A 51 5.42 -20.26 9.89
N LYS A 52 4.58 -19.28 10.15
CA LYS A 52 3.22 -19.44 10.65
C LYS A 52 2.22 -19.47 9.51
N ALA A 53 1.16 -20.25 9.70
CA ALA A 53 0.05 -20.41 8.77
C ALA A 53 0.43 -20.79 7.32
N LYS A 54 1.66 -21.27 7.07
CA LYS A 54 2.20 -21.48 5.70
C LYS A 54 2.11 -20.23 4.80
N LEU A 55 1.93 -19.04 5.37
CA LEU A 55 1.78 -17.79 4.64
C LEU A 55 3.16 -17.23 4.23
N ARG A 56 3.23 -16.69 3.00
CA ARG A 56 4.40 -16.00 2.45
C ARG A 56 3.98 -14.61 1.99
N LEU A 57 4.37 -13.58 2.74
CA LEU A 57 4.17 -12.19 2.37
C LEU A 57 5.33 -11.66 1.51
N ASP A 58 6.46 -12.37 1.48
CA ASP A 58 7.64 -12.04 0.67
C ASP A 58 7.50 -12.47 -0.80
N VAL A 59 6.50 -13.31 -1.12
CA VAL A 59 6.22 -13.79 -2.48
C VAL A 59 4.79 -13.40 -2.87
N ARG A 60 4.66 -12.55 -3.89
CA ARG A 60 3.37 -11.97 -4.31
C ARG A 60 2.31 -13.03 -4.55
N GLU A 61 2.62 -14.04 -5.35
CA GLU A 61 1.68 -15.09 -5.77
C GLU A 61 1.12 -15.86 -4.57
N HIS A 62 1.90 -16.00 -3.51
CA HIS A 62 1.46 -16.63 -2.28
C HIS A 62 0.66 -15.67 -1.39
N ALA A 63 1.05 -14.40 -1.30
CA ALA A 63 0.29 -13.39 -0.56
C ALA A 63 -1.13 -13.22 -1.14
N LEU A 64 -1.28 -13.31 -2.45
CA LEU A 64 -2.57 -13.27 -3.15
C LEU A 64 -3.43 -14.52 -2.92
N LYS A 65 -2.82 -15.69 -2.67
CA LYS A 65 -3.53 -16.95 -2.39
C LYS A 65 -3.84 -17.16 -0.92
N GLY A 66 -3.07 -16.52 -0.04
CA GLY A 66 -3.11 -16.76 1.39
C GLY A 66 -2.33 -17.99 1.84
N GLY A 67 -2.45 -18.28 3.14
CA GLY A 67 -1.82 -19.44 3.77
C GLY A 67 -2.81 -20.57 3.98
N ARG A 68 -2.80 -21.16 5.19
CA ARG A 68 -3.73 -22.23 5.60
C ARG A 68 -5.20 -21.81 5.56
N SER A 69 -5.50 -20.54 5.75
CA SER A 69 -6.87 -20.01 5.68
C SER A 69 -7.45 -20.10 4.27
N LYS A 70 -6.61 -20.14 3.22
CA LYS A 70 -6.99 -19.99 1.81
C LYS A 70 -7.66 -18.65 1.45
N GLU A 71 -7.71 -17.73 2.41
CA GLU A 71 -8.13 -16.35 2.20
C GLU A 71 -6.91 -15.50 1.80
N PRO A 72 -7.03 -14.66 0.74
CA PRO A 72 -5.96 -13.78 0.31
C PRO A 72 -5.45 -12.89 1.46
N ALA A 73 -4.14 -12.90 1.70
CA ALA A 73 -3.54 -11.90 2.59
C ALA A 73 -3.64 -10.50 1.99
N ILE A 74 -3.54 -10.42 0.66
CA ILE A 74 -3.56 -9.17 -0.10
C ILE A 74 -4.52 -9.33 -1.28
N VAL A 75 -5.44 -8.38 -1.43
CA VAL A 75 -6.33 -8.25 -2.59
C VAL A 75 -5.99 -6.93 -3.30
N PRO A 76 -5.32 -6.97 -4.47
CA PRO A 76 -4.95 -5.78 -5.23
C PRO A 76 -6.14 -4.84 -5.47
N GLY A 77 -5.95 -3.57 -5.13
CA GLY A 77 -6.97 -2.53 -5.26
C GLY A 77 -8.05 -2.54 -4.17
N LYS A 78 -8.03 -3.51 -3.24
CA LYS A 78 -9.07 -3.66 -2.22
C LYS A 78 -8.47 -3.86 -0.82
N PRO A 79 -7.99 -2.77 -0.17
CA PRO A 79 -7.48 -2.83 1.20
C PRO A 79 -8.46 -3.49 2.18
N GLU A 80 -9.74 -3.11 2.12
CA GLU A 80 -10.76 -3.63 3.04
C GLU A 80 -11.08 -5.12 2.85
N ALA A 81 -10.73 -5.68 1.69
CA ALA A 81 -10.89 -7.11 1.41
C ALA A 81 -9.62 -7.91 1.70
N SER A 82 -8.55 -7.26 2.19
CA SER A 82 -7.25 -7.89 2.43
C SER A 82 -7.10 -8.28 3.89
N GLU A 83 -6.85 -9.56 4.17
CA GLU A 83 -6.60 -10.03 5.55
C GLU A 83 -5.44 -9.28 6.20
N LEU A 84 -4.41 -8.87 5.44
CA LEU A 84 -3.30 -8.08 5.98
C LEU A 84 -3.80 -6.82 6.67
N VAL A 85 -4.69 -6.05 6.03
CA VAL A 85 -5.21 -4.79 6.57
C VAL A 85 -6.08 -5.07 7.80
N ARG A 86 -6.99 -6.04 7.71
CA ARG A 86 -7.84 -6.46 8.83
C ARG A 86 -7.03 -6.85 10.06
N ARG A 87 -5.91 -7.55 9.87
CA ARG A 87 -5.04 -8.05 10.95
C ARG A 87 -4.20 -6.94 11.58
N ILE A 88 -3.67 -6.00 10.80
CA ILE A 88 -2.86 -4.89 11.37
C ILE A 88 -3.72 -3.83 12.08
N GLU A 89 -5.03 -3.79 11.80
CA GLU A 89 -5.99 -2.87 12.43
C GLU A 89 -6.85 -3.53 13.52
N SER A 90 -6.71 -4.85 13.75
CA SER A 90 -7.52 -5.56 14.73
C SER A 90 -7.24 -5.08 16.15
N ALA A 91 -8.31 -4.93 16.95
CA ALA A 91 -8.23 -4.68 18.38
C ALA A 91 -8.15 -5.98 19.21
N ASP A 92 -8.37 -7.15 18.61
CA ASP A 92 -8.26 -8.44 19.29
C ASP A 92 -6.79 -8.90 19.34
N GLU A 93 -6.26 -9.04 20.55
CA GLU A 93 -4.87 -9.46 20.80
C GLU A 93 -4.52 -10.84 20.19
N ASN A 94 -5.52 -11.70 19.95
CA ASN A 94 -5.34 -13.01 19.34
C ASN A 94 -5.30 -12.94 17.80
N GLU A 95 -5.84 -11.87 17.22
CA GLU A 95 -5.89 -11.69 15.78
C GLU A 95 -4.88 -10.69 15.25
N VAL A 96 -4.55 -9.68 16.04
CA VAL A 96 -3.72 -8.55 15.65
C VAL A 96 -2.33 -9.03 15.22
N MET A 97 -1.84 -8.41 14.15
CA MET A 97 -0.50 -8.65 13.63
C MET A 97 0.28 -7.33 13.56
N PRO A 98 1.57 -7.31 13.93
CA PRO A 98 2.31 -8.40 14.58
C PRO A 98 1.71 -8.77 15.95
N PRO A 99 1.82 -10.04 16.39
CA PRO A 99 1.31 -10.43 17.70
C PRO A 99 2.00 -9.63 18.82
N PRO A 100 1.33 -9.28 19.92
CA PRO A 100 1.94 -8.47 21.00
C PRO A 100 3.26 -9.02 21.53
N LYS A 101 3.37 -10.35 21.62
CA LYS A 101 4.60 -11.07 22.05
C LYS A 101 5.82 -10.88 21.13
N SER A 102 5.63 -10.35 19.92
CA SER A 102 6.74 -10.00 19.03
C SER A 102 7.46 -8.72 19.45
N GLY A 103 6.84 -7.89 20.30
CA GLY A 103 7.34 -6.57 20.66
C GLY A 103 7.29 -5.55 19.51
N LYS A 104 6.71 -5.91 18.37
CA LYS A 104 6.56 -5.05 17.20
C LYS A 104 5.15 -4.47 17.13
N LYS A 105 5.04 -3.22 16.71
CA LYS A 105 3.76 -2.54 16.50
C LYS A 105 3.91 -1.54 15.36
N LEU A 106 2.97 -1.56 14.42
CA LEU A 106 2.95 -0.57 13.35
C LEU A 106 2.49 0.78 13.87
N THR A 107 3.10 1.85 13.36
CA THR A 107 2.58 3.21 13.52
C THR A 107 1.39 3.45 12.58
N PRO A 108 0.54 4.46 12.86
CA PRO A 108 -0.54 4.82 11.95
C PRO A 108 -0.07 5.10 10.51
N GLN A 109 1.11 5.71 10.35
CA GLN A 109 1.70 6.01 9.04
C GLN A 109 2.14 4.73 8.30
N GLN A 110 2.64 3.72 9.02
CA GLN A 110 3.01 2.43 8.45
C GLN A 110 1.77 1.64 8.01
N VAL A 111 0.69 1.69 8.80
CA VAL A 111 -0.60 1.12 8.40
C VAL A 111 -1.12 1.80 7.14
N ASP A 112 -1.14 3.13 7.10
CA ASP A 112 -1.56 3.90 5.93
C ASP A 112 -0.72 3.57 4.68
N LEU A 113 0.60 3.44 4.83
CA LEU A 113 1.48 3.05 3.73
C LEU A 113 1.07 1.70 3.11
N LEU A 114 0.80 0.69 3.94
CA LEU A 114 0.37 -0.63 3.48
C LEU A 114 -1.00 -0.57 2.80
N ARG A 115 -1.93 0.22 3.35
CA ARG A 115 -3.25 0.44 2.74
C ARG A 115 -3.13 1.09 1.37
N ARG A 116 -2.37 2.17 1.24
CA ARG A 116 -2.15 2.87 -0.05
C ARG A 116 -1.46 1.98 -1.06
N TRP A 117 -0.44 1.22 -0.65
CA TRP A 117 0.20 0.24 -1.53
C TRP A 117 -0.77 -0.82 -2.06
N ILE A 118 -1.64 -1.36 -1.19
CA ILE A 118 -2.65 -2.33 -1.61
C ILE A 118 -3.67 -1.68 -2.53
N ALA A 119 -4.14 -0.47 -2.22
CA ALA A 119 -5.05 0.30 -3.06
C ALA A 119 -4.44 0.57 -4.45
N ALA A 120 -3.13 0.79 -4.54
CA ALA A 120 -2.39 0.96 -5.79
C ALA A 120 -2.11 -0.37 -6.54
N GLY A 121 -2.68 -1.49 -6.10
CA GLY A 121 -2.59 -2.78 -6.79
C GLY A 121 -1.55 -3.75 -6.22
N ALA A 122 -0.92 -3.41 -5.08
CA ALA A 122 0.06 -4.24 -4.40
C ALA A 122 1.12 -4.83 -5.35
N SER A 123 1.74 -3.95 -6.15
CA SER A 123 2.81 -4.38 -7.05
C SER A 123 4.05 -4.73 -6.24
N TYR A 124 4.64 -5.88 -6.54
CA TYR A 124 5.95 -6.27 -6.03
C TYR A 124 6.95 -5.94 -7.14
N GLN A 125 7.68 -4.85 -6.98
CA GLN A 125 8.76 -4.54 -7.92
C GLN A 125 9.89 -5.56 -7.77
N GLN A 126 10.55 -5.92 -8.86
CA GLN A 126 11.78 -6.70 -8.78
C GLN A 126 12.87 -5.90 -8.06
N HIS A 127 13.85 -6.61 -7.52
CA HIS A 127 15.01 -5.98 -6.89
C HIS A 127 15.67 -5.03 -7.92
N TRP A 128 16.04 -3.82 -7.49
CA TRP A 128 16.55 -2.75 -8.35
C TRP A 128 17.72 -3.20 -9.25
N ALA A 129 18.52 -4.16 -8.80
CA ALA A 129 19.62 -4.76 -9.56
C ALA A 129 19.19 -5.51 -10.84
N PHE A 130 17.89 -5.78 -11.02
CA PHE A 130 17.32 -6.47 -12.17
C PHE A 130 16.30 -5.62 -12.93
N VAL A 131 16.19 -4.33 -12.58
CA VAL A 131 15.43 -3.34 -13.35
C VAL A 131 16.42 -2.65 -14.30
N PRO A 132 16.22 -2.68 -15.63
CA PRO A 132 17.15 -2.11 -16.61
C PRO A 132 17.38 -0.60 -16.45
#